data_AF-A0A660WFC9-F1
#
_entry.id   AF-A0A660WFC9-F1
#
_cell.length_a   1.000
_cell.length_b   1.000
_cell.length_c   1.000
_cell.angle_alpha   90.00
_cell.angle_beta   90.00
_cell.angle_gamma   90.00
#
_symmetry.space_group_name_H-M   'P 1'
#
loop_
_entity.id
_entity.type
_entity.pdbx_description
1 polymer ?
#
loop_
_entity_poly.entity_id
_entity_poly.type
_entity_poly.pdbx_seq_one_letter_code
_entity_poly.pdbx_strand_id
1 'polypeptide(L)'
;MSEDQGYLNFDAPDTRQKVIAELRKETEKRAHDAQGTHCPVCSKFVKVYRRKLHNEMARFLIKLVHAYKRYPRYYTMRELFPGNNKSASDGSYLVHWGLVERSDATNEAQAPAGSYRPTDKGLRFAHNNEFVPTHVHLLNNEVVGWSDRQTNIRTALGSKFNYEELMKS
;
A
#
# COMPACT_ATOMS: atom_id res chain seq x y z
N MET A 1 10.43 48.91 -37.56
CA MET A 1 9.42 48.24 -36.73
C MET A 1 9.72 46.76 -36.78
N SER A 2 10.61 46.28 -35.91
CA SER A 2 10.99 44.87 -35.82
C SER A 2 10.28 44.29 -34.61
N GLU A 3 9.41 43.31 -34.87
CA GLU A 3 8.63 42.58 -33.87
C GLU A 3 9.57 41.81 -32.95
N ASP A 4 9.55 42.21 -31.68
CA ASP A 4 10.23 41.53 -30.58
C ASP A 4 9.43 40.25 -30.25
N GLN A 5 9.71 39.18 -30.98
CA GLN A 5 9.18 37.85 -30.65
C GLN A 5 9.91 37.33 -29.40
N GLY A 6 9.32 37.61 -28.25
CA GLY A 6 9.71 37.05 -26.96
C GLY A 6 9.60 35.53 -26.96
N TYR A 7 10.66 34.86 -27.42
CA TYR A 7 10.85 33.44 -27.20
C TYR A 7 11.04 33.23 -25.70
N LEU A 8 10.05 32.61 -25.05
CA LEU A 8 10.17 32.11 -23.69
C LEU A 8 11.41 31.22 -23.60
N ASN A 9 12.40 31.66 -22.84
CA ASN A 9 13.64 30.93 -22.65
C ASN A 9 13.37 29.72 -21.75
N PHE A 10 13.09 28.56 -22.35
CA PHE A 10 12.77 27.31 -21.67
C PHE A 10 13.98 26.65 -20.97
N ASP A 11 15.18 27.21 -21.10
CA ASP A 11 16.42 26.66 -20.56
C ASP A 11 16.74 27.11 -19.12
N ALA A 12 15.88 27.93 -18.49
CA ALA A 12 15.99 28.18 -17.06
C ALA A 12 15.52 26.93 -16.27
N PRO A 13 16.37 26.27 -15.46
CA PRO A 13 16.05 25.01 -14.79
C PRO A 13 14.80 25.08 -13.88
N ASP A 14 14.47 26.28 -13.38
CA ASP A 14 13.28 26.55 -12.58
C ASP A 14 11.97 26.43 -13.38
N THR A 15 11.94 26.86 -14.64
CA THR A 15 10.73 26.81 -15.49
C THR A 15 10.35 25.37 -15.86
N ARG A 16 11.33 24.54 -16.22
CA ARG A 16 11.08 23.13 -16.57
C ARG A 16 10.56 22.32 -15.38
N GLN A 17 11.13 22.52 -14.19
CA GLN A 17 10.69 21.83 -12.98
C GLN A 17 9.26 22.22 -12.60
N LYS A 18 8.90 23.50 -12.72
CA LYS A 18 7.53 23.99 -12.50
C LYS A 18 6.53 23.35 -13.45
N VAL A 19 6.83 23.31 -14.75
CA VAL A 19 5.96 22.65 -15.76
C VAL A 19 5.77 21.17 -15.45
N ILE A 20 6.85 20.45 -15.09
CA ILE A 20 6.74 19.03 -14.73
C ILE A 20 5.87 18.84 -13.48
N ALA A 21 6.04 19.69 -12.46
CA ALA A 21 5.25 19.62 -11.24
C ALA A 21 3.76 19.87 -11.51
N GLU A 22 3.44 20.85 -12.36
CA GLU A 22 2.07 21.16 -12.75
C GLU A 22 1.42 20.02 -13.54
N LEU A 23 2.13 19.47 -14.53
CA LEU A 23 1.66 18.31 -15.30
C LEU A 23 1.44 17.08 -14.41
N ARG A 24 2.29 16.85 -13.41
CA ARG A 24 2.10 15.78 -12.41
C ARG A 24 0.81 15.99 -11.62
N LYS A 25 0.63 17.19 -11.06
CA LYS A 25 -0.56 17.53 -10.27
C LYS A 25 -1.85 17.36 -11.08
N GLU A 26 -1.86 17.81 -12.34
CA GLU A 26 -3.02 17.65 -13.22
C GLU A 26 -3.27 16.17 -13.56
N THR A 27 -2.21 15.40 -13.82
CA THR A 27 -2.31 13.95 -14.07
C THR A 27 -2.84 13.21 -12.83
N GLU A 28 -2.36 13.55 -11.63
CA GLU A 28 -2.83 12.99 -10.35
C GLU A 28 -4.31 13.27 -10.14
N LYS A 29 -4.75 14.52 -10.35
CA LYS A 29 -6.15 14.91 -10.25
C LYS A 29 -7.04 14.08 -11.18
N ARG A 30 -6.66 13.93 -12.45
CA ARG A 30 -7.40 13.10 -13.43
C ARG A 30 -7.31 11.60 -13.12
N ALA A 31 -6.24 11.14 -12.48
CA ALA A 31 -6.08 9.74 -12.10
C ALA A 31 -7.07 9.30 -11.01
N HIS A 32 -7.66 10.23 -10.26
CA HIS A 32 -8.73 9.94 -9.30
C HIS A 32 -10.05 9.57 -9.97
N ASP A 33 -10.24 9.90 -11.25
CA ASP A 33 -11.44 9.50 -11.99
C ASP A 33 -11.47 7.98 -12.15
N ALA A 34 -12.67 7.40 -12.12
CA ALA A 34 -12.85 5.94 -12.19
C ALA A 34 -12.22 5.31 -13.45
N GLN A 35 -12.08 6.10 -14.52
CA GLN A 35 -11.51 5.71 -15.81
C GLN A 35 -9.97 5.80 -15.85
N GLY A 36 -9.34 6.56 -14.95
CA GLY A 36 -7.93 6.91 -15.04
C GLY A 36 -7.62 7.86 -16.20
N THR A 37 -6.35 8.15 -16.43
CA THR A 37 -5.87 9.04 -17.50
C THR A 37 -4.57 8.50 -18.11
N HIS A 38 -4.19 9.00 -19.29
CA HIS A 38 -2.83 8.81 -19.81
C HIS A 38 -1.95 10.00 -19.40
N CYS A 39 -0.71 9.72 -19.02
CA CYS A 39 0.29 10.75 -18.75
C CYS A 39 0.61 11.52 -20.04
N PRO A 40 0.55 12.86 -20.06
CA PRO A 40 0.77 13.65 -21.26
C PRO A 40 2.23 13.63 -21.75
N VAL A 41 3.17 13.17 -20.91
CA VAL A 41 4.62 13.16 -21.23
C VAL A 41 5.06 11.82 -21.81
N CYS A 42 4.61 10.71 -21.23
CA CYS A 42 5.09 9.38 -21.60
C CYS A 42 3.98 8.44 -22.08
N SER A 43 2.74 8.93 -22.16
CA SER A 43 1.55 8.18 -22.59
C SER A 43 1.26 6.91 -21.79
N LYS A 44 1.91 6.71 -20.63
CA LYS A 44 1.59 5.59 -19.73
C LYS A 44 0.24 5.84 -19.07
N PHE A 45 -0.54 4.77 -18.90
CA PHE A 45 -1.80 4.83 -18.17
C PHE A 45 -1.55 5.04 -16.67
N VAL A 46 -2.29 5.96 -16.08
CA VAL A 46 -2.18 6.39 -14.68
C VAL A 46 -3.57 6.34 -14.04
N LYS A 47 -3.68 5.65 -12.92
CA LYS A 47 -4.95 5.45 -12.22
C LYS A 47 -4.72 5.31 -10.72
N VAL A 48 -5.60 5.92 -9.93
CA VAL A 48 -5.69 5.66 -8.50
C VAL A 48 -6.45 4.36 -8.25
N TYR A 49 -5.79 3.40 -7.61
CA TYR A 49 -6.38 2.12 -7.24
C TYR A 49 -6.93 2.17 -5.83
N ARG A 50 -8.25 2.03 -5.71
CA ARG A 50 -8.92 1.86 -4.42
C ARG A 50 -8.86 0.40 -4.00
N ARG A 51 -7.99 0.06 -3.06
CA ARG A 51 -7.84 -1.32 -2.54
C ARG A 51 -8.56 -1.46 -1.20
N LYS A 52 -9.40 -2.49 -1.09
CA LYS A 52 -10.11 -2.85 0.14
C LYS A 52 -9.24 -3.74 1.02
N LEU A 53 -9.26 -3.54 2.33
CA LEU A 53 -8.76 -4.52 3.29
C LEU A 53 -9.78 -5.65 3.41
N HIS A 54 -9.44 -6.84 2.90
CA HIS A 54 -10.34 -8.00 2.85
C HIS A 54 -9.81 -9.18 3.69
N ASN A 55 -10.58 -10.27 3.67
CA ASN A 55 -10.43 -11.41 4.56
C ASN A 55 -9.07 -12.11 4.48
N GLU A 56 -8.49 -12.34 3.29
CA GLU A 56 -7.15 -12.95 3.17
C GLU A 56 -6.06 -12.05 3.74
N MET A 57 -6.16 -10.72 3.60
CA MET A 57 -5.20 -9.79 4.22
C MET A 57 -5.28 -9.87 5.75
N ALA A 58 -6.50 -9.86 6.30
CA ALA A 58 -6.72 -10.02 7.73
C ALA A 58 -6.18 -11.37 8.26
N ARG A 59 -6.43 -12.47 7.53
CA ARG A 59 -5.91 -13.80 7.85
C ARG A 59 -4.38 -13.84 7.80
N PHE A 60 -3.77 -13.21 6.80
CA PHE A 60 -2.32 -13.08 6.70
C PHE A 60 -1.75 -12.38 7.93
N LEU A 61 -2.34 -11.25 8.33
CA LEU A 61 -1.88 -10.50 9.50
C LEU A 61 -1.96 -11.33 10.78
N ILE A 62 -3.07 -12.05 11.01
CA ILE A 62 -3.22 -12.89 12.21
C ILE A 62 -2.13 -13.97 12.26
N LYS A 63 -1.92 -14.69 11.14
CA LYS A 63 -0.85 -15.68 11.06
C LYS A 63 0.54 -15.09 11.32
N LEU A 64 0.81 -13.92 10.74
CA LEU A 64 2.06 -13.22 10.94
C LEU A 64 2.25 -12.83 12.42
N VAL A 65 1.21 -12.34 13.09
CA VAL A 65 1.23 -12.00 14.51
C VAL A 65 1.47 -13.22 15.39
N HIS A 66 0.85 -14.37 15.09
CA HIS A 66 1.11 -15.62 15.80
C HIS A 66 2.55 -16.08 15.66
N ALA A 67 3.07 -16.07 14.43
CA ALA A 67 4.46 -16.43 14.17
C ALA A 67 5.42 -15.49 14.93
N TYR A 68 5.20 -14.18 14.82
CA TYR A 68 6.00 -13.15 15.47
C TYR A 68 6.01 -13.25 16.99
N LYS A 69 4.87 -13.56 17.62
CA LYS A 69 4.80 -13.79 19.07
C LYS A 69 5.65 -14.98 19.53
N ARG A 70 5.73 -16.02 18.71
CA ARG A 70 6.52 -17.21 19.02
C ARG A 70 8.02 -16.95 18.84
N TYR A 71 8.40 -16.29 17.74
CA TYR A 71 9.77 -15.89 17.46
C TYR A 71 9.79 -14.51 16.78
N PRO A 72 10.14 -13.43 17.49
CA PRO A 72 10.13 -12.07 16.92
C PRO A 72 11.18 -11.91 15.80
N ARG A 73 10.77 -12.02 14.54
CA ARG A 73 11.60 -11.81 13.35
C ARG A 73 10.74 -11.48 12.12
N TYR A 74 11.41 -11.25 10.99
CA TYR A 74 10.76 -11.18 9.69
C TYR A 74 10.40 -12.58 9.16
N TYR A 75 9.24 -12.68 8.52
CA TYR A 75 8.72 -13.92 7.93
C TYR A 75 8.41 -13.73 6.44
N THR A 76 8.84 -14.68 5.63
CA THR A 76 8.42 -14.77 4.24
C THR A 76 6.99 -15.29 4.13
N MET A 77 6.32 -14.99 3.01
CA MET A 77 4.98 -15.55 2.75
C MET A 77 4.97 -17.09 2.71
N ARG A 78 6.06 -17.70 2.22
CA ARG A 78 6.18 -19.16 2.10
C ARG A 78 6.21 -19.84 3.47
N GLU A 79 6.82 -19.20 4.47
CA GLU A 79 6.83 -19.72 5.84
C GLU A 79 5.45 -19.65 6.50
N LEU A 80 4.68 -18.59 6.23
CA LEU A 80 3.34 -18.42 6.80
C LEU A 80 2.27 -19.28 6.11
N PHE A 81 2.47 -19.59 4.83
CA PHE A 81 1.53 -20.33 3.97
C PHE A 81 2.26 -21.35 3.09
N PRO A 82 2.78 -22.44 3.66
CA PRO A 82 3.45 -23.49 2.87
C PRO A 82 2.46 -24.09 1.86
N GLY A 83 2.87 -24.18 0.59
CA GLY A 83 2.10 -24.82 -0.48
C GLY A 83 0.97 -23.99 -1.11
N ASN A 84 0.64 -22.79 -0.61
CA ASN A 84 -0.42 -21.96 -1.19
C ASN A 84 -0.11 -20.45 -1.14
N ASN A 85 0.65 -19.97 -2.13
CA ASN A 85 1.06 -18.56 -2.19
C ASN A 85 -0.02 -17.62 -2.74
N LYS A 86 -1.04 -18.13 -3.45
CA LYS A 86 -2.09 -17.27 -4.04
C LYS A 86 -2.93 -16.55 -2.99
N SER A 87 -3.13 -17.18 -1.83
CA SER A 87 -3.91 -16.57 -0.74
C SER A 87 -3.09 -15.56 0.10
N ALA A 88 -1.76 -15.55 -0.06
CA ALA A 88 -0.85 -14.75 0.75
C ALA A 88 -0.36 -13.48 0.05
N SER A 89 -0.45 -13.38 -1.29
CA SER A 89 0.12 -12.27 -2.06
C SER A 89 -0.42 -10.91 -1.63
N ASP A 90 -1.70 -10.83 -1.30
CA ASP A 90 -2.34 -9.56 -0.93
C ASP A 90 -1.94 -9.08 0.46
N GLY A 91 -1.41 -9.95 1.31
CA GLY A 91 -0.86 -9.58 2.62
C GLY A 91 0.26 -8.53 2.52
N SER A 92 0.99 -8.49 1.40
CA SER A 92 2.02 -7.48 1.15
C SER A 92 1.49 -6.06 1.14
N TYR A 93 0.23 -5.84 0.74
CA TYR A 93 -0.36 -4.50 0.69
C TYR A 93 -0.70 -3.93 2.07
N LEU A 94 -0.64 -4.73 3.14
CA LEU A 94 -0.86 -4.24 4.50
C LEU A 94 0.18 -3.19 4.94
N VAL A 95 1.31 -3.10 4.24
CA VAL A 95 2.32 -2.03 4.42
C VAL A 95 1.68 -0.66 4.25
N HIS A 96 0.72 -0.51 3.34
CA HIS A 96 0.11 0.77 3.07
C HIS A 96 -0.69 1.27 4.27
N TRP A 97 -1.40 0.37 4.99
CA TRP A 97 -2.10 0.69 6.24
C TRP A 97 -1.19 0.90 7.44
N GLY A 98 0.12 0.64 7.28
CA GLY A 98 1.09 0.62 8.37
C GLY A 98 0.87 -0.53 9.34
N LEU A 99 0.21 -1.62 8.92
CA LEU A 99 -0.06 -2.80 9.76
C LEU A 99 1.10 -3.80 9.74
N VAL A 100 1.89 -3.80 8.68
CA VAL A 100 3.11 -4.60 8.57
C VAL A 100 4.24 -3.74 8.04
N GLU A 101 5.45 -4.14 8.38
CA GLU A 101 6.68 -3.61 7.82
C GLU A 101 7.31 -4.68 6.93
N ARG A 102 7.89 -4.26 5.80
CA ARG A 102 8.59 -5.13 4.86
C ARG A 102 10.10 -5.03 5.12
N SER A 103 10.80 -6.16 5.04
CA SER A 103 12.27 -6.15 5.10
C SER A 103 12.86 -5.51 3.84
N ASP A 104 13.90 -4.72 4.06
CA ASP A 104 14.76 -4.14 3.04
C ASP A 104 16.22 -4.10 3.54
N ALA A 105 17.13 -3.65 2.67
CA ALA A 105 18.55 -3.57 2.98
C ALA A 105 18.88 -2.59 4.13
N THR A 106 17.96 -1.70 4.49
CA THR A 106 18.18 -0.65 5.50
C THR A 106 17.70 -1.06 6.89
N ASN A 107 16.67 -1.90 6.98
CA ASN A 107 16.09 -2.31 8.27
C ASN A 107 16.47 -3.75 8.70
N GLU A 108 16.83 -4.64 7.77
CA GLU A 108 17.20 -6.02 8.09
C GLU A 108 17.94 -6.70 6.93
N ALA A 109 19.22 -6.34 6.73
CA ALA A 109 20.03 -6.80 5.59
C ALA A 109 20.15 -8.33 5.46
N GLN A 110 19.95 -9.09 6.55
CA GLN A 110 20.00 -10.56 6.54
C GLN A 110 18.64 -11.22 6.27
N ALA A 111 17.53 -10.47 6.34
CA ALA A 111 16.22 -11.04 6.05
C ALA A 111 16.04 -11.24 4.54
N PRO A 112 15.44 -12.37 4.11
CA PRO A 112 15.10 -12.56 2.70
C PRO A 112 14.22 -11.42 2.19
N ALA A 113 14.46 -10.98 0.94
CA ALA A 113 13.66 -9.94 0.31
C ALA A 113 12.17 -10.32 0.28
N GLY A 114 11.30 -9.39 0.65
CA GLY A 114 9.85 -9.65 0.71
C GLY A 114 9.43 -10.45 1.94
N SER A 115 10.19 -10.34 3.04
CA SER A 115 9.76 -10.78 4.36
C SER A 115 9.01 -9.64 5.07
N TYR A 116 8.16 -10.00 6.03
CA TYR A 116 7.30 -9.06 6.74
C TYR A 116 7.34 -9.31 8.24
N ARG A 117 7.12 -8.25 9.02
CA ARG A 117 6.83 -8.31 10.47
C ARG A 117 5.62 -7.42 10.80
N PRO A 118 4.83 -7.71 11.83
CA PRO A 118 3.76 -6.81 12.23
C PRO A 118 4.35 -5.55 12.89
N THR A 119 3.71 -4.41 12.68
CA THR A 119 3.99 -3.19 13.47
C THR A 119 3.18 -3.23 14.78
N ASP A 120 3.43 -2.30 15.71
CA ASP A 120 2.58 -2.15 16.90
C ASP A 120 1.11 -1.91 16.55
N LYS A 121 0.86 -1.12 15.49
CA LYS A 121 -0.48 -0.90 14.94
C LYS A 121 -1.07 -2.21 14.40
N GLY A 122 -0.25 -3.01 13.70
CA GLY A 122 -0.59 -4.36 13.25
C GLY A 122 -1.01 -5.29 14.36
N LEU A 123 -0.23 -5.32 15.46
CA LEU A 123 -0.53 -6.12 16.65
C LEU A 123 -1.87 -5.71 17.28
N ARG A 124 -2.08 -4.40 17.52
CA ARG A 124 -3.35 -3.91 18.08
C ARG A 124 -4.53 -4.22 17.17
N PHE A 125 -4.39 -4.03 15.86
CA PHE A 125 -5.44 -4.34 14.90
C PHE A 125 -5.78 -5.83 14.89
N ALA A 126 -4.78 -6.71 14.83
CA ALA A 126 -4.98 -8.16 14.88
C ALA A 126 -5.69 -8.61 16.16
N HIS A 127 -5.47 -7.91 17.28
CA HIS A 127 -6.16 -8.14 18.54
C HIS A 127 -7.52 -7.44 18.68
N ASN A 128 -8.03 -6.84 17.59
CA ASN A 128 -9.30 -6.11 17.55
C ASN A 128 -9.32 -4.86 18.48
N ASN A 129 -8.16 -4.25 18.70
CA ASN A 129 -7.96 -3.05 19.54
C ASN A 129 -7.60 -1.79 18.73
N GLU A 130 -7.75 -1.83 17.42
CA GLU A 130 -7.45 -0.71 16.51
C GLU A 130 -8.43 -0.75 15.34
N PHE A 131 -8.81 0.43 14.83
CA PHE A 131 -9.58 0.58 13.60
C PHE A 131 -8.70 1.19 12.52
N VAL A 132 -8.91 0.79 11.27
CA VAL A 132 -8.23 1.37 10.11
C VAL A 132 -9.21 1.67 8.98
N PRO A 133 -8.87 2.57 8.05
CA PRO A 133 -9.69 2.78 6.85
C PRO A 133 -9.98 1.48 6.10
N THR A 134 -11.23 1.29 5.67
CA THR A 134 -11.64 0.13 4.87
C THR A 134 -10.89 0.03 3.54
N HIS A 135 -10.50 1.16 2.96
CA HIS A 135 -9.76 1.22 1.70
C HIS A 135 -8.58 2.17 1.78
N VAL A 136 -7.54 1.83 1.04
CA VAL A 136 -6.43 2.72 0.69
C VAL A 136 -6.53 3.12 -0.77
N HIS A 137 -6.16 4.36 -1.09
CA HIS A 137 -6.04 4.88 -2.44
C HIS A 137 -4.57 4.90 -2.81
N LEU A 138 -4.19 4.12 -3.84
CA LEU A 138 -2.81 3.96 -4.26
C LEU A 138 -2.59 4.56 -5.64
N LEU A 139 -1.51 5.32 -5.76
CA LEU A 139 -0.98 5.78 -7.03
C LEU A 139 0.52 5.48 -7.06
N ASN A 140 0.99 4.78 -8.10
CA ASN A 140 2.41 4.40 -8.20
C ASN A 140 2.97 3.71 -6.94
N ASN A 141 2.15 2.87 -6.29
CA ASN A 141 2.48 2.20 -5.03
C ASN A 141 2.65 3.11 -3.80
N GLU A 142 2.28 4.39 -3.92
CA GLU A 142 2.24 5.35 -2.82
C GLU A 142 0.81 5.60 -2.37
N VAL A 143 0.65 5.93 -1.10
CA VAL A 143 -0.66 6.23 -0.52
C VAL A 143 -1.00 7.69 -0.82
N VAL A 144 -2.05 7.89 -1.63
CA VAL A 144 -2.58 9.23 -1.97
C VAL A 144 -3.87 9.55 -1.22
N GLY A 145 -4.40 8.60 -0.45
CA GLY A 145 -5.59 8.84 0.35
C GLY A 145 -6.16 7.59 1.00
N TRP A 146 -7.23 7.83 1.76
CA TRP A 146 -7.89 6.84 2.59
C TRP A 146 -9.40 6.98 2.46
N SER A 147 -10.15 5.91 2.71
CA SER A 147 -11.59 6.02 2.90
C SER A 147 -11.93 6.50 4.31
N ASP A 148 -13.00 7.30 4.46
CA ASP A 148 -13.49 7.71 5.78
C ASP A 148 -14.06 6.54 6.60
N ARG A 149 -14.64 5.55 5.92
CA ARG A 149 -15.17 4.34 6.56
C ARG A 149 -14.06 3.54 7.20
N GLN A 150 -14.24 3.19 8.47
CA GLN A 150 -13.32 2.38 9.25
C GLN A 150 -13.73 0.89 9.29
N THR A 151 -12.77 0.01 9.53
CA THR A 151 -12.96 -1.43 9.78
C THR A 151 -12.06 -1.88 10.93
N ASN A 152 -12.44 -2.96 11.60
CA ASN A 152 -11.56 -3.72 12.48
C ASN A 152 -11.24 -5.09 11.85
N ILE A 153 -10.44 -5.91 12.55
CA ILE A 153 -10.04 -7.24 12.07
C ILE A 153 -11.22 -8.19 11.88
N ARG A 154 -12.24 -8.15 12.75
CA ARG A 154 -13.42 -9.01 12.65
C ARG A 154 -14.24 -8.70 11.42
N THR A 155 -14.54 -7.42 11.17
CA THR A 155 -15.25 -6.96 9.98
C THR A 155 -14.46 -7.26 8.70
N ALA A 156 -13.12 -7.12 8.74
CA ALA A 156 -12.27 -7.42 7.60
C ALA A 156 -12.23 -8.91 7.23
N LEU A 157 -12.20 -9.81 8.23
CA LEU A 157 -12.30 -11.27 8.03
C LEU A 157 -13.66 -11.67 7.43
N GLY A 158 -14.72 -10.95 7.78
CA GLY A 158 -16.08 -11.28 7.35
C GLY A 158 -16.52 -12.65 7.87
N SER A 159 -17.36 -13.35 7.12
CA SER A 159 -17.89 -14.68 7.49
C SER A 159 -17.07 -15.86 6.99
N LYS A 160 -16.03 -15.62 6.16
CA LYS A 160 -15.25 -16.69 5.53
C LYS A 160 -14.33 -17.41 6.53
N PHE A 161 -13.94 -16.73 7.60
CA PHE A 161 -13.03 -17.25 8.61
C PHE A 161 -13.53 -16.91 10.02
N ASN A 162 -13.34 -17.82 10.97
CA ASN A 162 -13.65 -17.58 12.37
C ASN A 162 -12.45 -16.93 13.08
N TYR A 163 -12.65 -15.70 13.55
CA TYR A 163 -11.61 -14.95 14.27
C TYR A 163 -11.13 -15.68 15.53
N GLU A 164 -12.03 -16.25 16.33
CA GLU A 164 -11.66 -16.90 17.59
C GLU A 164 -10.83 -18.17 17.35
N GLU A 165 -11.13 -18.92 16.30
CA GLU A 165 -10.35 -20.10 15.91
C GLU A 165 -8.97 -19.69 15.42
N LEU A 166 -8.89 -18.67 14.57
CA LEU A 166 -7.61 -18.16 14.06
C LEU A 166 -6.70 -17.60 15.16
N MET A 167 -7.28 -17.00 16.20
CA MET A 167 -6.50 -16.45 17.33
C MET A 167 -6.05 -17.52 18.33
N LYS A 168 -6.55 -18.76 18.23
CA LYS A 168 -6.16 -19.89 19.09
C LYS A 168 -5.16 -20.83 18.43
N SER A 169 -5.03 -20.80 17.11
CA SER A 169 -4.11 -21.64 16.33
C SER A 169 -2.68 -21.12 16.34
#